data_AF-J2YCQ2-F1
#
_entry.id   AF-J2YCQ2-F1
#
_cell.length_a   1.000
_cell.length_b   1.000
_cell.length_c   1.000
_cell.angle_alpha   90.00
_cell.angle_beta   90.00
_cell.angle_gamma   90.00
#
_symmetry.space_group_name_H-M   'P 1'
#
loop_
_entity.id
_entity.type
_entity.pdbx_description
1 polymer ?
#
loop_
_entity_poly.entity_id
_entity_poly.type
_entity_poly.pdbx_seq_one_letter_code
_entity_poly.pdbx_strand_id
1 'polypeptide(L)'
;MKIETISGPSALDRDANLSVETLESRLLAAGEQTSASKRPDPAFEHLYQLLLAMEGQGEKAIHAFLRTLRGADGETAAYPTASALMAITLKVLFRLKEEGLEKSPLYKEVSGANGLAFAMDVFVKSVMRDVFQPMGDDAWEKSEW
;
A
#
# COMPACT_ATOMS: atom_id res chain seq x y z
N MET A 1 -48.18 -32.02 45.89
CA MET A 1 -47.41 -31.50 44.73
C MET A 1 -45.95 -31.75 45.05
N LYS A 2 -45.45 -32.95 44.71
CA LYS A 2 -44.69 -33.33 43.52
C LYS A 2 -43.24 -32.81 43.55
N ILE A 3 -42.38 -33.73 43.98
CA ILE A 3 -40.91 -33.73 44.04
C ILE A 3 -40.40 -33.85 42.61
N GLU A 4 -39.39 -33.08 42.18
CA GLU A 4 -38.30 -33.52 41.26
C GLU A 4 -37.08 -32.61 41.42
N THR A 5 -36.07 -33.11 42.13
CA THR A 5 -34.67 -32.63 42.06
C THR A 5 -34.05 -33.29 40.84
N ILE A 6 -33.75 -32.52 39.79
CA ILE A 6 -33.14 -33.06 38.58
C ILE A 6 -31.63 -33.12 38.80
N SER A 7 -31.15 -34.35 38.94
CA SER A 7 -29.76 -34.74 38.75
C SER A 7 -29.44 -34.73 37.25
N GLY A 8 -28.32 -34.12 36.87
CA GLY A 8 -27.80 -34.12 35.51
C GLY A 8 -26.31 -33.72 35.52
N PRO A 9 -25.38 -34.66 35.24
CA PRO A 9 -23.95 -34.45 35.34
C PRO A 9 -23.34 -33.87 34.06
N SER A 10 -22.12 -33.35 34.20
CA SER A 10 -21.12 -33.13 33.14
C SER A 10 -21.35 -31.97 32.17
N ALA A 11 -20.76 -30.84 32.52
CA ALA A 11 -20.09 -29.96 31.56
C ALA A 11 -18.69 -29.58 32.09
N LEU A 12 -17.98 -30.54 32.70
CA LEU A 12 -16.52 -30.50 32.81
C LEU A 12 -15.98 -31.23 31.58
N ASP A 13 -15.96 -30.57 30.42
CA ASP A 13 -15.08 -30.90 29.28
C ASP A 13 -15.38 -29.99 28.08
N ARG A 14 -15.36 -28.68 28.29
CA ARG A 14 -15.40 -27.71 27.18
C ARG A 14 -14.38 -26.59 27.33
N ASP A 15 -13.24 -26.89 27.94
CA ASP A 15 -12.07 -25.99 27.95
C ASP A 15 -10.73 -26.75 27.77
N ALA A 16 -10.78 -28.01 27.32
CA ALA A 16 -9.59 -28.84 27.11
C ALA A 16 -9.04 -28.79 25.67
N ASN A 17 -9.39 -27.76 24.88
CA ASN A 17 -8.90 -27.60 23.50
C ASN A 17 -8.33 -26.19 23.22
N LEU A 18 -7.80 -25.51 24.24
CA LEU A 18 -6.74 -24.52 24.00
C LEU A 18 -5.42 -25.29 23.99
N SER A 19 -5.16 -25.97 22.88
CA SER A 19 -3.84 -26.52 22.58
C SER A 19 -2.83 -25.40 22.77
N VAL A 20 -2.06 -25.46 23.85
CA VAL A 20 -0.99 -24.50 24.10
C VAL A 20 0.02 -24.69 22.98
N GLU A 21 -0.07 -23.86 21.94
CA GLU A 21 0.91 -23.88 20.87
C GLU A 21 2.28 -23.56 21.46
N THR A 22 3.23 -24.44 21.20
CA THR A 22 4.62 -24.21 21.60
C THR A 22 5.14 -22.98 20.88
N LEU A 23 6.06 -22.25 21.53
CA LEU A 23 6.72 -21.10 20.91
C LEU A 23 7.34 -21.48 19.56
N GLU A 24 7.86 -22.71 19.45
CA GLU A 24 8.42 -23.28 18.23
C GLU A 24 7.36 -23.44 17.12
N SER A 25 6.15 -23.92 17.45
CA SER A 25 5.05 -24.02 16.48
C SER A 25 4.63 -22.64 15.97
N ARG A 26 4.59 -21.64 16.85
CA ARG A 26 4.31 -20.25 16.48
C ARG A 26 5.43 -19.63 15.65
N LEU A 27 6.69 -19.97 15.93
CA LEU A 27 7.86 -19.53 15.17
C LEU A 27 7.90 -20.16 13.77
N LEU A 28 7.57 -21.45 13.66
CA LEU A 28 7.44 -22.15 12.39
C LEU A 28 6.28 -21.60 11.56
N ALA A 29 5.11 -21.38 12.17
CA ALA A 29 3.97 -20.74 11.49
C ALA A 29 4.28 -19.30 11.06
N ALA A 30 5.01 -18.53 11.88
CA ALA A 30 5.50 -17.20 11.50
C ALA A 30 6.56 -17.27 10.38
N GLY A 31 7.39 -18.33 10.37
CA GLY A 31 8.32 -18.67 9.29
C GLY A 31 7.62 -19.05 7.98
N GLU A 32 6.48 -19.73 8.07
CA GLU A 32 5.63 -20.08 6.92
C GLU A 32 4.88 -18.85 6.37
N GLN A 33 4.38 -17.98 7.25
CA GLN A 33 3.79 -16.70 6.85
C GLN A 33 4.80 -15.75 6.20
N THR A 34 6.08 -15.83 6.58
CA THR A 34 7.16 -15.05 5.94
C THR A 34 7.64 -15.68 4.63
N SER A 35 7.51 -17.00 4.43
CA SER A 35 7.91 -17.69 3.20
C SER A 35 6.81 -17.78 2.12
N ALA A 36 5.53 -17.64 2.49
CA ALA A 36 4.45 -17.34 1.55
C ALA A 36 4.63 -16.00 0.79
N SER A 37 5.53 -15.13 1.29
CA SER A 37 5.94 -13.87 0.67
C SER A 37 6.89 -14.03 -0.54
N LYS A 38 7.42 -15.23 -0.81
CA LYS A 38 8.53 -15.39 -1.77
C LYS A 38 8.11 -15.47 -3.24
N ARG A 39 6.82 -15.61 -3.56
CA ARG A 39 6.41 -15.55 -4.97
C ARG A 39 6.33 -14.08 -5.39
N PRO A 40 7.13 -13.62 -6.37
CA PRO A 40 7.02 -12.26 -6.87
C PRO A 40 5.59 -12.04 -7.36
N ASP A 41 5.02 -10.89 -7.01
CA ASP A 41 3.75 -10.43 -7.58
C ASP A 41 3.91 -10.35 -9.11
N PRO A 42 3.23 -11.22 -9.88
CA PRO A 42 3.47 -11.32 -11.33
C PRO A 42 3.09 -10.04 -12.07
N ALA A 43 2.14 -9.26 -11.55
CA ALA A 43 1.76 -7.98 -12.14
C ALA A 43 2.88 -6.94 -11.94
N PHE A 44 3.46 -6.90 -10.73
CA PHE A 44 4.60 -6.04 -10.47
C PHE A 44 5.84 -6.45 -11.28
N GLU A 45 6.11 -7.75 -11.42
CA GLU A 45 7.24 -8.22 -12.21
C GLU A 45 7.10 -7.79 -13.67
N HIS A 46 5.91 -7.92 -14.25
CA HIS A 46 5.66 -7.45 -15.61
C HIS A 46 5.90 -5.94 -15.75
N LEU A 47 5.38 -5.14 -14.82
CA LEU A 47 5.64 -3.70 -14.79
C LEU A 47 7.14 -3.40 -14.70
N TYR A 48 7.85 -4.10 -13.82
CA TYR A 48 9.28 -3.91 -13.61
C TYR A 48 10.08 -4.16 -14.89
N GLN A 49 9.77 -5.25 -15.61
CA GLN A 49 10.39 -5.54 -16.90
C GLN A 49 10.09 -4.47 -17.96
N LEU A 50 8.87 -3.93 -18.01
CA LEU A 50 8.55 -2.83 -18.91
C LEU A 50 9.36 -1.57 -18.57
N LEU A 51 9.51 -1.26 -17.28
CA LEU A 51 10.31 -0.10 -16.84
C LEU A 51 11.80 -0.29 -17.12
N LEU A 52 12.33 -1.50 -16.98
CA LEU A 52 13.71 -1.83 -17.40
C LEU A 52 13.93 -1.54 -18.88
N ALA A 53 12.95 -1.85 -19.74
CA ALA A 53 13.01 -1.55 -21.17
C ALA A 53 12.87 -0.06 -21.51
N MET A 54 12.45 0.78 -20.56
CA MET A 54 12.30 2.23 -20.72
C MET A 54 13.54 3.02 -20.28
N GLU A 55 14.62 2.35 -19.87
CA GLU A 55 15.83 3.01 -19.43
C GLU A 55 16.37 4.01 -20.47
N GLY A 56 16.65 5.24 -20.02
CA GLY A 56 17.18 6.30 -20.87
C GLY A 56 16.10 7.13 -21.57
N GLN A 57 14.81 6.81 -21.40
CA GLN A 57 13.71 7.61 -21.97
C GLN A 57 13.37 8.85 -21.13
N GLY A 58 13.92 8.96 -19.92
CA GLY A 58 13.73 10.09 -19.02
C GLY A 58 12.53 9.97 -18.08
N GLU A 59 12.61 10.72 -16.97
CA GLU A 59 11.62 10.73 -15.89
C GLU A 59 10.19 11.06 -16.34
N LYS A 60 10.03 11.95 -17.33
CA LYS A 60 8.72 12.36 -17.85
C LYS A 60 8.05 11.25 -18.64
N ALA A 61 8.82 10.47 -19.40
CA ALA A 61 8.31 9.34 -20.15
C ALA A 61 7.83 8.23 -19.21
N ILE A 62 8.61 7.92 -18.18
CA ILE A 62 8.22 6.97 -17.13
C ILE A 62 6.95 7.43 -16.42
N HIS A 63 6.89 8.69 -15.98
CA HIS A 63 5.71 9.22 -15.31
C HIS A 63 4.47 9.20 -16.22
N ALA A 64 4.61 9.56 -17.50
CA ALA A 64 3.51 9.52 -18.47
C ALA A 64 3.04 8.08 -18.70
N PHE A 65 3.96 7.14 -18.90
CA PHE A 65 3.65 5.72 -19.05
C PHE A 65 2.83 5.20 -17.87
N LEU A 66 3.29 5.44 -16.64
CA LEU A 66 2.59 5.01 -15.43
C LEU A 66 1.16 5.58 -15.32
N ARG A 67 0.93 6.82 -15.80
CA ARG A 67 -0.43 7.41 -15.86
C ARG A 67 -1.33 6.78 -16.93
N THR A 68 -0.75 6.24 -18.00
CA THR A 68 -1.52 5.60 -19.09
C THR A 68 -1.87 4.15 -18.81
N LEU A 69 -1.20 3.52 -17.85
CA LEU A 69 -1.48 2.14 -17.45
C LEU A 69 -2.91 1.99 -16.94
N ARG A 70 -3.57 0.94 -17.42
CA ARG A 70 -4.92 0.56 -17.01
C ARG A 70 -4.89 -0.59 -16.03
N GLY A 71 -5.85 -0.60 -15.12
CA GLY A 71 -6.09 -1.69 -14.18
C GLY A 71 -6.53 -2.96 -14.90
N ALA A 72 -6.77 -4.02 -14.12
CA ALA A 72 -7.21 -5.30 -14.65
C ALA A 72 -8.58 -5.25 -15.36
N ASP A 73 -9.38 -4.21 -15.07
CA ASP A 73 -10.67 -3.94 -15.71
C ASP A 73 -10.54 -3.24 -17.07
N GLY A 74 -9.35 -2.77 -17.45
CA GLY A 74 -9.09 -2.05 -18.70
C GLY A 74 -9.59 -0.59 -18.74
N GLU A 75 -10.50 -0.22 -17.84
CA GLU A 75 -11.15 1.09 -17.81
C GLU A 75 -10.48 2.04 -16.81
N THR A 76 -10.23 1.55 -15.59
CA THR A 76 -9.67 2.40 -14.55
C THR A 76 -8.16 2.56 -14.71
N ALA A 77 -7.64 3.72 -14.30
CA ALA A 77 -6.19 3.90 -14.25
C ALA A 77 -5.60 2.95 -13.19
N ALA A 78 -4.51 2.27 -13.53
CA ALA A 78 -3.81 1.37 -12.59
C ALA A 78 -3.34 2.12 -11.34
N TYR A 79 -2.96 3.39 -11.51
CA TYR A 79 -2.50 4.28 -10.45
C TYR A 79 -3.28 5.59 -10.52
N PRO A 80 -4.50 5.64 -9.93
CA PRO A 80 -5.42 6.77 -10.11
C PRO A 80 -4.98 8.04 -9.35
N THR A 81 -4.17 7.90 -8.31
CA THR A 81 -3.75 9.02 -7.45
C THR A 81 -2.24 9.26 -7.52
N ALA A 82 -1.82 10.47 -7.18
CA ALA A 82 -0.41 10.81 -7.02
C ALA A 82 0.27 9.93 -5.95
N SER A 83 -0.43 9.62 -4.86
CA SER A 83 0.06 8.70 -3.82
C SER A 83 0.24 7.27 -4.33
N ALA A 84 -0.65 6.77 -5.21
CA ALA A 84 -0.51 5.46 -5.82
C ALA A 84 0.70 5.40 -6.77
N LEU A 85 0.89 6.47 -7.56
CA LEU A 85 2.08 6.61 -8.42
C LEU A 85 3.37 6.64 -7.60
N MET A 86 3.41 7.40 -6.50
CA MET A 86 4.56 7.41 -5.59
C MET A 86 4.84 6.02 -5.01
N ALA A 87 3.79 5.33 -4.53
CA ALA A 87 3.94 4.02 -3.92
C ALA A 87 4.55 3.00 -4.90
N ILE A 88 4.09 3.01 -6.16
CA ILE A 88 4.64 2.09 -7.16
C ILE A 88 6.08 2.47 -7.56
N THR A 89 6.38 3.76 -7.75
CA THR A 89 7.75 4.18 -8.07
C THR A 89 8.72 3.88 -6.93
N LEU A 90 8.29 4.02 -5.66
CA LEU A 90 9.09 3.62 -4.50
C LEU A 90 9.34 2.11 -4.46
N LYS A 91 8.34 1.29 -4.77
CA LYS A 91 8.49 -0.17 -4.87
C LYS A 91 9.52 -0.55 -5.93
N VAL A 92 9.52 0.13 -7.08
CA VAL A 92 10.52 -0.07 -8.15
C VAL A 92 11.91 0.37 -7.70
N LEU A 93 12.05 1.52 -7.05
CA LEU A 93 13.35 1.98 -6.54
C LEU A 93 13.93 1.02 -5.50
N PHE A 94 13.09 0.49 -4.62
CA PHE A 94 13.49 -0.54 -3.67
C PHE A 94 14.01 -1.79 -4.39
N ARG A 95 13.31 -2.24 -5.43
CA ARG A 95 13.73 -3.39 -6.24
C ARG A 95 15.07 -3.16 -6.94
N LEU A 96 15.24 -2.01 -7.58
CA LEU A 96 16.51 -1.62 -8.22
C LEU A 96 17.66 -1.58 -7.21
N LYS A 97 17.38 -1.15 -5.98
CA LYS A 97 18.36 -1.15 -4.88
C LYS A 97 18.75 -2.57 -4.47
N GLU A 98 17.78 -3.49 -4.32
CA GLU A 98 18.08 -4.90 -4.03
C GLU A 98 18.96 -5.55 -5.11
N GLU A 99 18.79 -5.15 -6.37
CA GLU A 99 19.56 -5.63 -7.52
C GLU A 99 20.91 -4.89 -7.71
N GLY A 100 21.23 -3.91 -6.86
CA GLY A 100 22.48 -3.14 -6.96
C GLY A 100 22.50 -2.11 -8.10
N LEU A 101 21.35 -1.77 -8.66
CA LEU A 101 21.17 -0.87 -9.80
C LEU A 101 20.95 0.60 -9.40
N GLU A 102 21.35 1.00 -8.18
CA GLU A 102 21.19 2.39 -7.69
C GLU A 102 21.89 3.44 -8.56
N LYS A 103 22.94 3.06 -9.28
CA LYS A 103 23.70 3.94 -10.19
C LYS A 103 23.19 3.92 -11.63
N SER A 104 22.14 3.15 -11.91
CA SER A 104 21.56 3.07 -13.25
C SER A 104 20.88 4.39 -13.64
N PRO A 105 20.91 4.77 -14.93
CA PRO A 105 20.02 5.80 -15.48
C PRO A 105 18.57 5.58 -15.05
N LEU A 106 18.07 4.35 -15.11
CA LEU A 106 16.70 4.04 -14.73
C LEU A 106 16.38 4.43 -13.27
N TYR A 107 17.27 4.16 -12.33
CA TYR A 107 17.05 4.55 -10.92
C TYR A 107 16.86 6.05 -10.76
N LYS A 108 17.66 6.85 -11.47
CA LYS A 108 17.53 8.31 -11.49
C LYS A 108 16.22 8.76 -12.12
N GLU A 109 15.83 8.15 -13.23
CA GLU A 109 14.60 8.49 -13.96
C GLU A 109 13.34 8.13 -13.17
N VAL A 110 13.32 6.95 -12.53
CA VAL A 110 12.22 6.53 -11.64
C VAL A 110 12.16 7.43 -10.40
N SER A 111 13.31 7.86 -9.86
CA SER A 111 13.35 8.84 -8.76
C SER A 111 12.77 10.20 -9.18
N GLY A 112 13.08 10.66 -10.40
CA GLY A 112 12.48 11.86 -10.99
C GLY A 112 10.97 11.73 -11.17
N ALA A 113 10.50 10.58 -11.68
CA ALA A 113 9.08 10.29 -11.84
C ALA A 113 8.34 10.28 -10.48
N ASN A 114 8.97 9.71 -9.45
CA ASN A 114 8.47 9.78 -8.07
C ASN A 114 8.40 11.23 -7.55
N GLY A 115 9.39 12.05 -7.87
CA GLY A 115 9.40 13.49 -7.54
C GLY A 115 8.27 14.27 -8.22
N LEU A 116 7.96 13.95 -9.49
CA LEU A 116 6.82 14.54 -10.20
C LEU A 116 5.48 14.16 -9.54
N ALA A 117 5.32 12.89 -9.17
CA ALA A 117 4.13 12.44 -8.46
C ALA A 117 3.99 13.13 -7.10
N PHE A 118 5.09 13.27 -6.36
CA PHE A 118 5.12 14.00 -5.09
C PHE A 118 4.74 15.48 -5.26
N ALA A 119 5.30 16.17 -6.25
CA ALA A 119 4.96 17.57 -6.51
C ALA A 119 3.46 17.76 -6.80
N MET A 120 2.85 16.82 -7.53
CA MET A 120 1.41 16.84 -7.79
C MET A 120 0.59 16.63 -6.50
N ASP A 121 0.99 15.67 -5.65
CA ASP A 121 0.31 15.43 -4.36
C ASP A 121 0.35 16.67 -3.46
N VAL A 122 1.52 17.32 -3.34
CA VAL A 122 1.68 18.55 -2.57
C VAL A 122 0.85 19.69 -3.14
N PHE A 123 0.84 19.87 -4.46
CA PHE A 123 0.04 20.90 -5.12
C PHE A 123 -1.46 20.73 -4.82
N VAL A 124 -2.01 19.53 -5.02
CA VAL A 124 -3.43 19.24 -4.76
C VAL A 124 -3.77 19.49 -3.29
N LYS A 125 -2.91 19.03 -2.37
CA LYS A 125 -3.11 19.27 -0.93
C LYS A 125 -3.06 20.74 -0.55
N SER A 126 -2.17 21.53 -1.17
CA SER A 126 -2.13 22.98 -0.92
C SER A 126 -3.41 23.65 -1.40
N VAL A 127 -3.88 23.34 -2.61
CA VAL A 127 -5.14 23.89 -3.13
C VAL A 127 -6.32 23.50 -2.24
N MET A 128 -6.39 22.24 -1.78
CA MET A 128 -7.43 21.81 -0.85
C MET A 128 -7.38 22.59 0.46
N ARG A 129 -6.20 22.81 1.02
CA ARG A 129 -6.06 23.64 2.23
C ARG A 129 -6.54 25.07 1.99
N ASP A 130 -6.21 25.67 0.85
CA ASP A 130 -6.56 27.07 0.56
C ASP A 130 -8.06 27.24 0.30
N VAL A 131 -8.71 26.24 -0.34
CA VAL A 131 -10.16 26.25 -0.60
C VAL A 131 -10.98 25.91 0.63
N PHE A 132 -10.52 24.94 1.43
CA PHE A 132 -11.26 24.42 2.58
C PHE A 132 -10.75 24.94 3.91
N GLN A 133 -9.86 25.94 3.93
CA GLN A 133 -9.56 26.66 5.16
C GLN A 133 -10.87 27.27 5.65
N PRO A 134 -11.43 26.79 6.79
CA PRO A 134 -12.55 27.50 7.37
C PRO A 134 -12.05 28.92 7.64
N MET A 135 -12.80 29.93 7.18
CA MET A 135 -12.66 31.29 7.69
C MET A 135 -12.46 31.17 9.20
N GLY A 136 -11.28 31.55 9.71
CA GLY A 136 -10.96 31.37 11.13
C GLY A 136 -12.11 31.89 11.97
N ASP A 137 -12.43 31.23 13.09
CA ASP A 137 -13.64 31.49 13.90
C ASP A 137 -13.96 33.00 14.08
N ASP A 138 -12.93 33.83 14.20
CA ASP A 138 -13.01 35.30 14.33
C ASP A 138 -13.61 36.06 13.13
N ALA A 139 -13.68 35.45 11.95
CA ALA A 139 -14.19 36.08 10.74
C ALA A 139 -15.73 36.09 10.68
N TRP A 140 -16.38 35.10 11.31
CA TRP A 140 -17.85 35.06 11.43
C TRP A 140 -18.37 35.99 12.52
N GLU A 141 -17.57 36.27 13.55
CA GLU A 141 -17.96 37.16 14.65
C GLU A 141 -17.77 38.65 14.32
N LYS A 142 -16.93 38.99 13.34
CA LYS A 142 -16.61 40.39 12.96
C LYS A 142 -17.22 40.84 11.64
N SER A 143 -17.99 39.99 11.00
CA SER A 143 -18.50 40.28 9.68
C SER A 143 -19.76 41.14 9.75
N GLU A 144 -19.63 42.42 9.44
CA GLU A 144 -20.72 43.42 9.36
C GLU A 144 -21.52 43.32 8.03
N TRP A 145 -21.86 42.11 7.59
CA TRP A 145 -22.82 41.88 6.50
C TRP A 145 -24.26 41.74 7.01
#